data_AF-A0AAV6YEI7-F1
#
_entry.id   AF-A0AAV6YEI7-F1
#
_cell.length_a   1.000
_cell.length_b   1.000
_cell.length_c   1.000
_cell.angle_alpha   90.00
_cell.angle_beta   90.00
_cell.angle_gamma   90.00
#
_symmetry.space_group_name_H-M   'P 1'
#
loop_
_entity.id
_entity.type
_entity.pdbx_description
1 polymer ?
#
loop_
_entity_poly.entity_id
_entity_poly.type
_entity_poly.pdbx_seq_one_letter_code
_entity_poly.pdbx_strand_id
1 'polypeptide(L)'
;MTSSYTYKLFGFTEKFRGATVVNPVRDRPRTGGLQQFLQNLNHKGQGEGVAVEAGEEAPVRSASPLMQIESFLFALTNANQDGRVVVQQQGTLAQCSLKFLMLNPAVHFCEVLQDCRSVIIAGGTMQPVSDFKQQLLIAAGLLPERIVEFSCGEWRPLPVIRVLR
;
A
#
# COMPACT_ATOMS: atom_id res chain seq x y z
N MET A 1 -16.81 7.09 14.75
CA MET A 1 -17.98 7.64 14.02
C MET A 1 -18.03 7.23 12.53
N THR A 2 -17.33 6.17 12.09
CA THR A 2 -17.17 5.82 10.66
C THR A 2 -18.10 4.68 10.17
N SER A 3 -18.88 4.06 11.06
CA SER A 3 -19.62 2.83 10.73
C SER A 3 -20.91 3.09 9.91
N SER A 4 -21.69 4.12 10.20
CA SER A 4 -23.01 4.32 9.54
C SER A 4 -22.91 4.78 8.08
N TYR A 5 -21.89 5.58 7.72
CA TYR A 5 -21.69 6.06 6.35
C TYR A 5 -21.22 4.95 5.41
N THR A 6 -20.34 4.07 5.89
CA THR A 6 -19.78 2.95 5.13
C THR A 6 -20.87 1.99 4.61
N TYR A 7 -21.83 1.61 5.46
CA TYR A 7 -22.93 0.72 5.05
C TYR A 7 -23.89 1.37 4.06
N LYS A 8 -24.17 2.68 4.21
CA LYS A 8 -25.05 3.42 3.30
C LYS A 8 -24.44 3.59 1.91
N LEU A 9 -23.13 3.77 1.84
CA LEU A 9 -22.38 3.88 0.58
C LEU A 9 -22.30 2.55 -0.16
N PHE A 10 -22.19 1.42 0.55
CA PHE A 10 -22.21 0.09 -0.06
C PHE A 10 -23.48 -0.15 -0.89
N GLY A 11 -24.66 0.19 -0.34
CA GLY A 11 -25.94 0.07 -1.04
C GLY A 11 -26.10 1.01 -2.24
N PHE A 12 -25.33 2.10 -2.32
CA PHE A 12 -25.32 3.02 -3.47
C PHE A 12 -24.58 2.41 -4.67
N THR A 13 -23.49 1.66 -4.41
CA THR A 13 -22.67 1.07 -5.49
C THR A 13 -23.36 -0.05 -6.25
N GLU A 14 -24.24 -0.82 -5.61
CA GLU A 14 -25.04 -1.84 -6.29
C GLU A 14 -25.99 -1.24 -7.33
N LYS A 15 -26.52 -0.03 -7.08
CA LYS A 15 -27.48 0.62 -7.98
C LYS A 15 -26.85 1.18 -9.26
N PHE A 16 -25.55 1.44 -9.26
CA PHE A 16 -24.84 2.03 -10.42
C PHE A 16 -23.87 1.05 -11.11
N ARG A 17 -23.92 -0.24 -10.75
CA ARG A 17 -23.13 -1.31 -11.40
C ARG A 17 -23.52 -1.56 -12.87
N GLY A 18 -24.54 -0.88 -13.39
CA GLY A 18 -25.13 -1.09 -14.72
C GLY A 18 -24.69 -0.14 -15.84
N ALA A 19 -23.70 0.75 -15.64
CA ALA A 19 -23.28 1.68 -16.70
C ALA A 19 -22.19 1.13 -17.65
N THR A 20 -21.67 -0.07 -17.42
CA THR A 20 -20.75 -0.78 -18.34
C THR A 20 -21.40 -2.07 -18.83
N VAL A 21 -22.23 -1.92 -19.87
CA VAL A 21 -22.82 -3.06 -20.59
C VAL A 21 -21.77 -3.67 -21.51
N VAL A 22 -21.26 -4.84 -21.14
CA VAL A 22 -20.85 -5.88 -22.10
C VAL A 22 -21.43 -7.20 -21.59
N ASN A 23 -22.58 -7.61 -22.13
CA ASN A 23 -23.02 -9.00 -22.06
C ASN A 23 -22.34 -9.77 -23.19
N PRO A 24 -21.97 -11.04 -22.95
CA PRO A 24 -22.78 -12.05 -23.60
C PRO A 24 -23.28 -13.13 -22.64
N VAL A 25 -24.52 -13.52 -22.90
CA VAL A 25 -25.23 -14.68 -22.36
C VAL A 25 -24.41 -15.96 -22.61
N ARG A 26 -24.27 -16.80 -21.59
CA ARG A 26 -24.09 -18.25 -21.76
C ARG A 26 -24.47 -18.99 -20.48
N ASP A 27 -25.58 -19.72 -20.55
CA ASP A 27 -25.97 -20.73 -19.57
C ASP A 27 -24.82 -21.72 -19.33
N ARG A 28 -24.50 -22.01 -18.07
CA ARG A 28 -23.73 -23.22 -17.71
C ARG A 28 -24.37 -23.93 -16.52
N PRO A 29 -24.60 -25.25 -16.62
CA PRO A 29 -25.15 -26.04 -15.53
C PRO A 29 -24.18 -26.11 -14.35
N ARG A 30 -24.75 -26.10 -13.14
CA ARG A 30 -24.05 -26.19 -11.87
C ARG A 30 -23.51 -27.60 -11.63
N THR A 31 -22.28 -27.87 -12.03
CA THR A 31 -21.50 -28.99 -11.49
C THR A 31 -20.01 -28.80 -11.74
N GLY A 32 -19.20 -28.96 -10.69
CA GLY A 32 -17.85 -29.52 -10.84
C GLY A 32 -16.65 -28.56 -10.80
N GLY A 33 -16.51 -27.70 -9.78
CA GLY A 33 -15.25 -26.97 -9.54
C GLY A 33 -14.02 -27.89 -9.41
N LEU A 34 -14.23 -29.12 -8.90
CA LEU A 34 -13.20 -30.15 -8.82
C LEU A 34 -12.83 -30.74 -10.19
N GLN A 35 -13.81 -30.88 -11.10
CA GLN A 35 -13.59 -31.48 -12.42
C GLN A 35 -12.72 -30.56 -13.30
N GLN A 36 -12.90 -29.25 -13.15
CA GLN A 36 -12.10 -28.24 -13.83
C GLN A 36 -10.66 -28.15 -13.29
N PHE A 37 -10.49 -28.38 -11.98
CA PHE A 37 -9.16 -28.44 -11.36
C PHE A 37 -8.36 -29.67 -11.83
N LEU A 38 -8.98 -30.85 -11.90
CA LEU A 38 -8.34 -32.06 -12.40
C LEU A 38 -7.94 -31.96 -13.88
N GLN A 39 -8.74 -31.27 -14.70
CA GLN A 39 -8.38 -31.01 -16.10
C GLN A 39 -7.15 -30.11 -16.25
N ASN A 40 -6.99 -29.10 -15.38
CA ASN A 40 -5.84 -28.19 -15.42
C ASN A 40 -4.53 -28.87 -14.98
N LEU A 41 -4.59 -29.77 -14.00
CA LEU A 41 -3.40 -30.53 -13.57
C LEU A 41 -2.89 -31.47 -14.65
N ASN A 42 -3.79 -32.08 -15.43
CA ASN A 42 -3.40 -33.02 -16.48
C ASN A 42 -2.65 -32.34 -17.65
N HIS A 43 -2.78 -31.01 -17.80
CA HIS A 43 -2.08 -30.25 -18.85
C HIS A 43 -0.73 -29.68 -18.39
N LYS A 44 -0.46 -29.63 -17.07
CA LYS A 44 0.76 -29.03 -16.51
C LYS A 44 1.91 -30.04 -16.35
N GLY A 45 1.99 -30.98 -17.29
CA GLY A 45 2.92 -32.12 -17.25
C GLY A 45 4.26 -31.93 -17.97
N GLN A 46 4.55 -30.79 -18.61
CA GLN A 46 5.85 -30.56 -19.27
C GLN A 46 6.28 -29.08 -19.25
N GLY A 47 7.43 -28.81 -18.64
CA GLY A 47 8.27 -27.62 -18.90
C GLY A 47 8.17 -26.48 -17.89
N GLU A 48 9.02 -26.50 -16.86
CA GLU A 48 9.29 -25.36 -15.98
C GLU A 48 10.22 -24.35 -16.66
N GLY A 49 9.72 -23.14 -16.89
CA GLY A 49 10.50 -21.94 -17.19
C GLY A 49 9.85 -20.79 -16.44
N VAL A 50 10.51 -20.30 -15.39
CA VAL A 50 10.02 -19.23 -14.52
C VAL A 50 10.13 -17.90 -15.28
N ALA A 51 9.01 -17.42 -15.80
CA ALA A 51 8.86 -16.03 -16.21
C ALA A 51 8.47 -15.18 -14.99
N VAL A 52 9.26 -14.13 -14.75
CA VAL A 52 9.00 -13.09 -13.76
C VAL A 52 7.78 -12.29 -14.22
N GLU A 53 6.64 -12.43 -13.55
CA GLU A 53 5.50 -11.55 -13.77
C GLU A 53 5.75 -10.21 -13.08
N ALA A 54 5.84 -9.16 -13.90
CA ALA A 54 5.69 -7.79 -13.48
C ALA A 54 4.37 -7.62 -12.75
N GLY A 55 4.40 -7.00 -11.57
CA GLY A 55 3.24 -6.84 -10.69
C GLY A 55 2.12 -6.06 -11.37
N GLU A 56 1.13 -6.79 -11.91
CA GLU A 56 -0.22 -6.29 -12.05
C GLU A 56 -0.82 -6.20 -10.64
N GLU A 57 -0.90 -4.98 -10.09
CA GLU A 57 -1.72 -4.71 -8.91
C GLU A 57 -3.14 -5.19 -9.20
N ALA A 58 -3.51 -6.33 -8.63
CA ALA A 58 -4.86 -6.85 -8.69
C ALA A 58 -5.84 -5.73 -8.30
N PRO A 59 -6.91 -5.47 -9.06
CA PRO A 59 -7.82 -4.39 -8.75
C PRO A 59 -8.35 -4.63 -7.34
N VAL A 60 -8.16 -3.66 -6.46
CA VAL A 60 -8.63 -3.67 -5.07
C VAL A 60 -10.12 -3.99 -5.09
N ARG A 61 -10.44 -5.27 -4.87
CA ARG A 61 -11.82 -5.74 -4.83
C ARG A 61 -12.42 -5.17 -3.55
N SER A 62 -13.56 -4.48 -3.71
CA SER A 62 -14.52 -4.12 -2.65
C SER A 62 -14.32 -2.86 -1.80
N ALA A 63 -13.77 -1.77 -2.34
CA ALA A 63 -14.08 -0.43 -1.82
C ALA A 63 -15.16 0.21 -2.70
N SER A 64 -16.18 0.85 -2.10
CA SER A 64 -17.11 1.65 -2.90
C SER A 64 -16.33 2.76 -3.65
N PRO A 65 -16.66 3.11 -4.91
CA PRO A 65 -15.95 4.17 -5.63
C PRO A 65 -15.94 5.50 -4.86
N LEU A 66 -17.00 5.75 -4.08
CA LEU A 66 -17.10 6.92 -3.21
C LEU A 66 -16.14 6.86 -2.02
N MET A 67 -15.87 5.69 -1.43
CA MET A 67 -14.84 5.55 -0.40
C MET A 67 -13.43 5.77 -0.97
N GLN A 68 -13.18 5.40 -2.23
CA GLN A 68 -11.91 5.71 -2.88
C GLN A 68 -11.73 7.21 -3.06
N ILE A 69 -12.79 7.92 -3.48
CA ILE A 69 -12.79 9.38 -3.60
C ILE A 69 -12.63 10.04 -2.23
N GLU A 70 -13.37 9.60 -1.22
CA GLU A 70 -13.26 10.11 0.15
C GLU A 70 -11.82 9.93 0.68
N SER A 71 -11.25 8.74 0.53
CA SER A 71 -9.89 8.45 0.98
C SER A 71 -8.86 9.32 0.25
N PHE A 72 -9.06 9.57 -1.06
CA PHE A 72 -8.19 10.45 -1.84
C PHE A 72 -8.30 11.91 -1.38
N LEU A 73 -9.52 12.42 -1.20
CA LEU A 73 -9.74 13.77 -0.68
C LEU A 73 -9.19 13.93 0.74
N PHE A 74 -9.38 12.94 1.60
CA PHE A 74 -8.79 12.90 2.94
C PHE A 74 -7.26 12.91 2.87
N ALA A 75 -6.66 12.13 1.98
CA ALA A 75 -5.22 12.17 1.77
C ALA A 75 -4.73 13.56 1.35
N LEU A 76 -5.47 14.27 0.48
CA LEU A 76 -5.17 15.66 0.10
C LEU A 76 -5.27 16.66 1.26
N THR A 77 -6.01 16.35 2.34
CA THR A 77 -6.05 17.21 3.53
C THR A 77 -4.75 17.19 4.33
N ASN A 78 -3.90 16.18 4.14
CA ASN A 78 -2.51 16.18 4.62
C ASN A 78 -1.67 17.12 3.74
N ALA A 79 -2.00 18.41 3.77
CA ALA A 79 -1.41 19.46 2.96
C ALA A 79 0.01 19.81 3.44
N ASN A 80 0.94 18.87 3.25
CA ASN A 80 2.36 19.10 3.44
C ASN A 80 2.98 19.56 2.12
N GLN A 81 4.01 20.41 2.20
CA GLN A 81 4.72 20.95 1.01
C GLN A 81 5.32 19.84 0.11
N ASP A 82 5.50 18.64 0.66
CA ASP A 82 6.11 17.48 -0.01
C ASP A 82 5.09 16.50 -0.62
N GLY A 83 3.79 16.80 -0.53
CA GLY A 83 2.75 16.02 -1.21
C GLY A 83 2.77 16.27 -2.73
N ARG A 84 2.60 15.22 -3.54
CA ARG A 84 2.50 15.32 -5.01
C ARG A 84 1.31 14.54 -5.53
N VAL A 85 0.59 15.12 -6.47
CA VAL A 85 -0.46 14.44 -7.24
C VAL A 85 0.13 14.03 -8.58
N VAL A 86 0.20 12.72 -8.82
CA VAL A 86 0.61 12.13 -10.08
C VAL A 86 -0.65 11.86 -10.90
N VAL A 87 -0.71 12.48 -12.08
CA VAL A 87 -1.78 12.27 -13.05
C VAL A 87 -1.25 11.38 -14.18
N GLN A 88 -1.85 10.21 -14.35
CA GLN A 88 -1.56 9.33 -15.48
C GLN A 88 -2.73 9.39 -16.46
N GLN A 89 -2.47 9.88 -17.66
CA GLN A 89 -3.43 9.89 -18.75
C GLN A 89 -3.08 8.76 -19.72
N GLN A 90 -4.09 7.99 -20.13
CA GLN A 90 -3.95 6.92 -21.11
C GLN A 90 -5.01 7.08 -22.20
N GLY A 91 -5.01 6.19 -23.20
CA GLY A 91 -5.88 6.30 -24.38
C GLY A 91 -7.39 6.34 -24.08
N THR A 92 -7.82 5.87 -22.91
CA THR A 92 -9.21 5.94 -22.46
C THR A 92 -9.32 6.43 -21.01
N LEU A 93 -10.43 7.10 -20.67
CA LEU A 93 -10.68 7.60 -19.30
C LEU A 93 -10.67 6.50 -18.24
N ALA A 94 -11.12 5.30 -18.59
CA ALA A 94 -11.11 4.14 -17.69
C ALA A 94 -9.70 3.68 -17.29
N GLN A 95 -8.69 4.08 -18.07
CA GLN A 95 -7.28 3.77 -17.84
C GLN A 95 -6.49 4.94 -17.24
N CYS A 96 -7.10 6.11 -17.11
CA CYS A 96 -6.49 7.25 -16.42
C CYS A 96 -6.48 7.01 -14.91
N SER A 97 -5.44 7.48 -14.22
CA SER A 97 -5.34 7.37 -12.76
C SER A 97 -4.80 8.64 -12.10
N LEU A 98 -5.19 8.84 -10.85
CA LEU A 98 -4.71 9.90 -9.97
C LEU A 98 -4.12 9.24 -8.74
N LYS A 99 -2.87 9.55 -8.41
CA LYS A 99 -2.19 9.04 -7.22
C LYS A 99 -1.67 10.21 -6.39
N PHE A 100 -1.98 10.24 -5.10
CA PHE A 100 -1.37 11.17 -4.17
C PHE A 100 -0.21 10.47 -3.46
N LEU A 101 0.98 11.07 -3.52
CA LEU A 101 2.21 10.54 -2.94
C LEU A 101 2.77 11.56 -1.95
N MET A 102 3.11 11.08 -0.76
CA MET A 102 3.87 11.85 0.22
C MET A 102 5.35 11.53 0.03
N LEU A 103 6.15 12.51 -0.41
CA LEU A 103 7.57 12.29 -0.70
C LEU A 103 8.44 12.28 0.55
N ASN A 104 8.02 12.98 1.60
CA ASN A 104 8.78 13.13 2.83
C ASN A 104 8.06 12.51 4.02
N PRO A 105 8.51 11.34 4.50
CA PRO A 105 7.92 10.69 5.67
C PRO A 105 8.33 11.34 7.00
N ALA A 106 9.41 12.13 7.03
CA ALA A 106 9.96 12.69 8.27
C ALA A 106 8.99 13.66 8.96
N VAL A 107 8.24 14.45 8.18
CA VAL A 107 7.29 15.45 8.70
C VAL A 107 6.24 14.82 9.61
N HIS A 108 5.73 13.64 9.24
CA HIS A 108 4.75 12.92 10.04
C HIS A 108 5.39 12.17 11.21
N PHE A 109 6.67 11.81 11.08
CA PHE A 109 7.39 11.11 12.14
C PHE A 109 7.74 12.04 13.31
N CYS A 110 7.80 13.35 13.09
CA CYS A 110 7.98 14.36 14.14
C CYS A 110 6.98 14.20 15.29
N GLU A 111 5.70 14.01 14.99
CA GLU A 111 4.63 13.88 16.01
C GLU A 111 4.88 12.64 16.89
N VAL A 112 5.23 11.51 16.27
CA VAL A 112 5.56 10.27 16.98
C VAL A 112 6.76 10.49 17.93
N LEU A 113 7.78 11.19 17.45
CA LEU A 113 8.97 11.52 18.24
C LEU A 113 8.67 12.50 19.39
N GLN A 114 7.69 13.39 19.21
CA GLN A 114 7.25 14.35 20.23
C GLN A 114 6.31 13.73 21.25
N ASP A 115 5.47 12.76 20.90
CA ASP A 115 4.54 12.17 21.85
C ASP A 115 5.18 11.05 22.67
N CYS A 116 6.14 10.34 22.09
CA CYS A 116 6.79 9.22 22.74
C CYS A 116 7.87 9.68 23.75
N ARG A 117 8.05 8.88 24.82
CA ARG A 117 9.19 9.04 25.75
C ARG A 117 10.49 8.48 25.17
N SER A 118 10.38 7.42 24.37
CA SER A 118 11.49 6.81 23.64
C SER A 118 10.95 6.07 22.42
N VAL A 119 11.68 6.09 21.32
CA VAL A 119 11.35 5.33 20.11
C VAL A 119 12.48 4.35 19.82
N ILE A 120 12.15 3.07 19.62
CA ILE A 120 13.11 2.03 19.25
C ILE A 120 12.73 1.54 17.86
N ILE A 121 13.68 1.61 16.94
CA ILE A 121 13.55 1.20 15.54
C ILE A 121 14.50 0.04 15.33
N ALA A 122 13.98 -1.14 15.02
CA ALA A 122 14.76 -2.34 14.75
C ALA A 122 14.36 -2.90 13.39
N GLY A 123 15.35 -3.29 12.59
CA GLY A 123 15.08 -3.88 11.27
C GLY A 123 16.27 -4.68 10.78
N GLY A 124 16.01 -5.86 10.23
CA GLY A 124 17.09 -6.77 9.79
C GLY A 124 17.82 -6.36 8.52
N THR A 125 17.31 -5.36 7.79
CA THR A 125 17.86 -4.89 6.51
C THR A 125 18.15 -3.39 6.51
N MET A 126 18.19 -2.72 7.67
CA MET A 126 18.45 -1.27 7.73
C MET A 126 19.93 -0.90 7.54
N GLN A 127 20.79 -1.84 7.11
CA GLN A 127 22.20 -1.55 6.85
C GLN A 127 22.34 -1.07 5.39
N PRO A 128 22.87 0.14 5.13
CA PRO A 128 23.50 1.09 6.07
C PRO A 128 22.50 2.00 6.81
N VAL A 129 22.78 2.25 8.10
CA VAL A 129 21.88 2.99 9.01
C VAL A 129 21.97 4.52 8.83
N SER A 130 23.02 5.01 8.15
CA SER A 130 23.27 6.45 7.94
C SER A 130 22.11 7.15 7.24
N ASP A 131 21.65 6.57 6.14
CA ASP A 131 20.66 7.17 5.26
C ASP A 131 19.33 7.26 5.97
N PHE A 132 18.97 6.21 6.72
CA PHE A 132 17.78 6.19 7.56
C PHE A 132 17.83 7.29 8.64
N LYS A 133 18.97 7.44 9.33
CA LYS A 133 19.14 8.50 10.34
C LYS A 133 19.00 9.88 9.72
N GLN A 134 19.59 10.12 8.54
CA GLN A 134 19.52 11.40 7.87
C GLN A 134 18.11 11.71 7.34
N GLN A 135 17.52 10.79 6.60
CA GLN A 135 16.26 11.00 5.87
C GLN A 135 15.02 10.97 6.77
N LEU A 136 15.06 10.25 7.89
CA LEU A 136 13.90 10.17 8.80
C LEU A 136 14.12 10.96 10.09
N LEU A 137 15.22 10.72 10.80
CA LEU A 137 15.38 11.23 12.17
C LEU A 137 15.88 12.69 12.18
N ILE A 138 16.96 12.97 11.46
CA ILE A 138 17.54 14.32 11.38
C ILE A 138 16.61 15.24 10.57
N ALA A 139 16.03 14.75 9.47
CA ALA A 139 15.03 15.49 8.70
C ALA A 139 13.76 15.80 9.54
N ALA A 140 13.43 14.98 10.53
CA ALA A 140 12.37 15.25 11.51
C ALA A 140 12.80 16.24 12.62
N GLY A 141 14.00 16.81 12.53
CA GLY A 141 14.53 17.80 13.48
C GLY A 141 15.18 17.20 14.74
N LEU A 142 15.48 15.89 14.76
CA LEU A 142 16.24 15.32 15.86
C LEU A 142 17.72 15.69 15.77
N LEU A 143 18.28 16.05 16.93
CA LEU A 143 19.71 16.24 17.07
C LEU A 143 20.43 14.88 17.10
N PRO A 144 21.63 14.76 16.50
CA PRO A 144 22.40 13.52 16.50
C PRO A 144 22.67 12.95 17.89
N GLU A 145 22.80 13.79 18.94
CA GLU A 145 23.09 13.32 20.30
C GLU A 145 21.95 12.48 20.90
N ARG A 146 20.72 12.61 20.38
CA ARG A 146 19.55 11.85 20.85
C ARG A 146 19.42 10.47 20.21
N ILE A 147 20.24 10.19 19.20
CA ILE A 147 20.16 8.99 18.37
C ILE A 147 21.26 8.03 18.80
N VAL A 148 20.89 6.91 19.40
CA VAL A 148 21.82 5.87 19.81
C VAL A 148 21.64 4.64 18.94
N GLU A 149 22.71 4.22 18.28
CA GLU A 149 22.74 3.02 17.45
C GLU A 149 23.35 1.86 18.24
N PHE A 150 22.64 0.74 18.24
CA PHE A 150 23.09 -0.51 18.81
C PHE A 150 23.07 -1.57 17.72
N SER A 151 24.00 -2.51 17.82
CA SER A 151 23.87 -3.75 17.08
C SER A 151 24.18 -4.93 17.99
N CYS A 152 23.30 -5.92 17.95
CA CYS A 152 23.41 -7.15 18.74
C CYS A 152 23.42 -8.33 17.78
N GLY A 153 24.53 -9.07 17.74
CA GLY A 153 24.66 -10.28 16.92
C GLY A 153 26.12 -10.64 16.66
N GLU A 154 26.49 -11.89 16.94
CA GLU A 154 27.85 -12.40 16.76
C GLU A 154 28.16 -12.74 15.30
N TRP A 155 27.15 -13.20 14.52
CA TRP A 155 27.34 -13.59 13.11
C TRP A 155 26.65 -12.68 12.07
N ARG A 156 25.57 -11.96 12.46
CA ARG A 156 25.00 -10.85 11.68
C ARG A 156 24.48 -9.72 12.58
N PRO A 157 25.12 -8.54 12.56
CA PRO A 157 24.69 -7.39 13.34
C PRO A 157 23.32 -6.89 12.83
N LEU A 158 22.30 -6.94 13.70
CA LEU A 158 21.00 -6.30 13.42
C LEU A 158 21.05 -4.85 13.90
N PRO A 159 20.83 -3.85 13.04
CA PRO A 159 20.80 -2.46 13.48
C PRO A 159 19.54 -2.14 14.28
N VAL A 160 19.75 -1.55 15.46
CA VAL A 160 18.71 -1.08 16.37
C VAL A 160 19.01 0.38 16.70
N ILE A 161 18.10 1.28 16.39
CA ILE A 161 18.20 2.70 16.72
C ILE A 161 17.28 2.99 17.90
N ARG A 162 17.80 3.66 18.92
CA ARG A 162 17.04 4.17 20.04
C ARG A 162 17.10 5.70 20.02
N VAL A 163 15.94 6.33 20.02
CA VAL A 163 15.79 7.78 20.20
C VAL A 163 15.38 8.06 21.63
N LEU A 164 16.15 8.92 22.31
CA LEU A 164 15.90 9.38 23.67
C LEU A 164 15.33 10.80 23.66
N ARG A 165 14.41 11.07 24.59
CA ARG A 165 13.89 12.42 24.81
C ARG A 165 14.71 13.18 25.83
#